data_AF-U4U3D2-F1
#
_entry.id   AF-U4U3D2-F1
#
_cell.length_a   1.000
_cell.length_b   1.000
_cell.length_c   1.000
_cell.angle_alpha   90.00
_cell.angle_beta   90.00
_cell.angle_gamma   90.00
#
_symmetry.space_group_name_H-M   'P 1'
#
loop_
_entity.id
_entity.type
_entity.pdbx_description
1 polymer ?
#
loop_
_entity_poly.entity_id
_entity_poly.type
_entity_poly.pdbx_seq_one_letter_code
_entity_poly.pdbx_strand_id
1 'polypeptide(L)'
;MQKISLTWTAPPPNSGCVKIKAIITESKEKWFADDQSVDNGYLTKTLCENFDENEDLLPEVLDFCCACDEAKYEMAFQGNWIRNNHPKGDFCIT
;
A
#
# COMPACT_ATOMS: atom_id res chain seq x y z
N MET A 1 -30.95 -8.55 -4.44
CA MET A 1 -29.68 -7.89 -4.81
C MET A 1 -28.73 -8.98 -5.28
N GLN A 2 -28.22 -8.92 -6.51
CA GLN A 2 -27.29 -9.92 -7.04
C GLN A 2 -25.85 -9.44 -6.82
N LYS A 3 -24.97 -10.32 -6.33
CA LYS A 3 -23.56 -10.04 -6.09
C LYS A 3 -22.73 -11.18 -6.65
N ILE A 4 -21.70 -10.85 -7.42
CA ILE A 4 -20.68 -11.80 -7.87
C ILE A 4 -19.39 -11.46 -7.13
N SER A 5 -18.61 -12.47 -6.77
CA SER A 5 -17.31 -12.31 -6.13
C SER A 5 -16.35 -13.30 -6.74
N LEU A 6 -15.12 -12.84 -6.98
CA LEU A 6 -14.07 -13.62 -7.62
C LEU A 6 -12.77 -13.39 -6.87
N THR A 7 -11.90 -14.40 -6.90
CA THR A 7 -10.56 -14.32 -6.35
C THR A 7 -9.58 -14.12 -7.49
N TRP A 8 -8.71 -13.13 -7.35
CA TRP A 8 -7.64 -12.84 -8.28
C TRP A 8 -6.30 -12.94 -7.54
N THR A 9 -5.31 -13.55 -8.18
CA THR A 9 -3.96 -13.68 -7.64
C THR A 9 -3.06 -12.63 -8.31
N ALA A 10 -2.35 -11.86 -7.49
CA ALA A 10 -1.44 -10.83 -7.97
C ALA A 10 -0.28 -11.44 -8.78
N PRO A 11 0.21 -10.72 -9.81
CA PRO A 11 1.37 -11.14 -10.59
C PRO A 11 2.67 -11.04 -9.76
N PRO A 12 3.80 -11.55 -10.28
CA PRO A 12 5.11 -11.39 -9.64
C PRO A 12 5.49 -9.91 -9.42
N PRO A 13 6.41 -9.60 -8.47
CA PRO A 13 6.89 -8.23 -8.25
C PRO A 13 7.52 -7.61 -9.50
N ASN A 14 7.47 -6.28 -9.60
CA ASN A 14 7.88 -5.48 -10.75
C ASN A 14 7.03 -5.73 -12.02
N SER A 15 5.78 -6.17 -11.86
CA SER A 15 4.86 -6.34 -13.00
C SER A 15 4.14 -5.04 -13.38
N GLY A 16 4.32 -3.98 -12.58
CA GLY A 16 3.64 -2.70 -12.77
C GLY A 16 2.16 -2.73 -12.34
N CYS A 17 1.42 -1.68 -12.70
CA CYS A 17 0.02 -1.56 -12.30
C CYS A 17 -0.91 -2.47 -13.12
N VAL A 18 -1.80 -3.18 -12.43
CA VAL A 18 -2.83 -4.04 -13.02
C VAL A 18 -4.18 -3.32 -13.02
N LYS A 19 -4.91 -3.39 -14.14
CA LYS A 19 -6.28 -2.87 -14.24
C LYS A 19 -7.29 -4.02 -14.32
N ILE A 20 -8.17 -4.11 -13.33
CA ILE A 20 -9.31 -5.03 -13.32
C ILE A 20 -10.53 -4.28 -13.87
N LYS A 21 -11.10 -4.78 -14.97
CA LYS A 21 -12.27 -4.19 -15.65
C LYS A 21 -13.45 -5.15 -15.64
N ALA A 22 -14.64 -4.64 -15.37
CA ALA A 22 -15.91 -5.35 -15.45
C ALA A 22 -16.81 -4.77 -16.54
N ILE A 23 -17.63 -5.61 -17.15
CA ILE A 23 -18.68 -5.21 -18.10
C ILE A 23 -19.98 -5.84 -17.61
N ILE A 24 -21.04 -5.04 -17.50
CA ILE A 24 -22.35 -5.51 -17.04
C ILE A 24 -23.33 -5.48 -18.21
N THR A 25 -23.99 -6.61 -18.49
CA THR A 25 -25.01 -6.71 -19.54
C THR A 25 -26.37 -6.94 -18.89
N GLU A 26 -27.30 -6.00 -19.11
CA GLU A 26 -28.68 -6.11 -18.62
C GLU A 26 -29.58 -6.77 -19.67
N SER A 27 -29.36 -6.46 -20.95
CA SER A 27 -30.07 -7.05 -22.10
C SER A 27 -29.15 -7.09 -23.33
N LYS A 28 -29.60 -7.70 -24.44
CA LYS A 28 -28.79 -7.78 -25.68
C LYS A 28 -28.37 -6.41 -26.23
N GLU A 29 -29.14 -5.37 -25.93
CA GLU A 29 -28.94 -4.01 -26.44
C GLU A 29 -28.38 -3.07 -25.37
N LYS A 30 -28.41 -3.46 -24.09
CA LYS A 30 -28.03 -2.61 -22.96
C LYS A 30 -26.89 -3.23 -22.16
N TRP A 31 -25.72 -2.62 -22.29
CA TRP A 31 -24.50 -2.99 -21.59
C TRP A 31 -23.79 -1.75 -21.05
N PHE A 32 -23.03 -1.94 -19.98
CA PHE A 32 -22.31 -0.88 -19.25
C PHE A 32 -20.83 -1.26 -19.13
N ALA A 33 -19.97 -0.33 -19.50
CA ALA A 33 -18.53 -0.37 -19.29
C ALA A 33 -18.03 1.05 -19.02
N ASP A 34 -16.90 1.19 -18.31
CA ASP A 34 -16.26 2.49 -18.16
C ASP A 34 -15.52 2.91 -19.45
N ASP A 35 -15.37 4.22 -19.64
CA ASP A 35 -14.51 4.79 -20.68
C ASP A 35 -13.05 4.37 -20.46
N GLN A 36 -12.33 4.09 -21.54
CA GLN A 36 -10.95 3.65 -21.50
C GLN A 36 -9.99 4.73 -20.98
N SER A 37 -10.39 6.01 -21.04
CA SER A 37 -9.59 7.13 -20.52
C SER A 37 -9.74 7.37 -19.01
N VAL A 38 -10.72 6.74 -18.35
CA VAL A 38 -10.99 6.96 -16.93
C VAL A 38 -10.26 5.91 -16.10
N ASP A 39 -9.23 6.35 -15.38
CA ASP A 39 -8.62 5.55 -14.33
C ASP A 39 -9.52 5.53 -13.09
N ASN A 40 -9.73 4.35 -12.50
CA ASN A 40 -10.54 4.13 -11.30
C ASN A 40 -12.04 4.54 -11.41
N GLY A 41 -12.71 4.14 -12.48
CA GLY A 41 -14.18 4.25 -12.62
C GLY A 41 -15.00 3.31 -11.71
N TYR A 42 -16.30 3.20 -11.99
CA TYR A 42 -17.22 2.35 -11.20
C TYR A 42 -17.05 0.85 -11.51
N LEU A 43 -16.55 0.53 -12.70
CA LEU A 43 -16.34 -0.82 -13.21
C LEU A 43 -14.85 -1.13 -13.44
N THR A 44 -13.96 -0.17 -13.23
CA THR A 44 -12.51 -0.30 -13.39
C THR A 44 -11.80 0.00 -12.09
N LYS A 45 -10.91 -0.90 -11.67
CA LYS A 45 -9.98 -0.68 -10.56
C LYS A 45 -8.55 -0.91 -10.99
N THR A 46 -7.71 0.08 -10.76
CA THR A 46 -6.26 0.00 -10.95
C THR A 46 -5.60 -0.31 -9.61
N LEU A 47 -4.82 -1.37 -9.59
CA LEU A 47 -4.01 -1.81 -8.45
C LEU A 47 -2.55 -1.68 -8.86
N CYS A 48 -1.79 -0.85 -8.16
CA CYS A 48 -0.36 -0.72 -8.36
C CYS A 48 0.39 -1.42 -7.23
N GLU A 49 1.62 -1.83 -7.51
CA GLU A 49 2.56 -2.16 -6.44
C GLU A 49 2.73 -0.93 -5.54
N ASN A 50 2.65 -1.13 -4.24
CA ASN A 50 2.81 -0.05 -3.29
C ASN A 50 4.31 0.23 -3.16
N PHE A 51 4.76 1.34 -3.75
CA PHE A 51 6.13 1.83 -3.59
C PHE A 51 6.26 2.79 -2.41
N ASP A 52 5.14 3.29 -1.90
CA ASP A 52 5.12 4.15 -0.72
C ASP A 52 5.33 3.30 0.54
N GLU A 53 6.56 3.41 1.02
CA GLU A 53 6.92 3.41 2.44
C GLU A 53 6.50 2.14 3.18
N ASN A 54 7.28 1.09 2.98
CA ASN A 54 7.60 0.28 4.15
C ASN A 54 8.33 1.24 5.11
N GLU A 55 7.64 1.81 6.10
CA GLU A 55 8.28 2.52 7.22
C GLU A 55 9.36 1.65 7.89
N ASP A 56 9.27 0.32 7.70
CA ASP A 56 10.23 -0.69 8.17
C ASP A 56 11.41 -0.94 7.22
N LEU A 57 11.40 -0.47 5.96
CA LEU A 57 12.54 -0.57 5.08
C LEU A 57 13.32 0.74 5.12
N LEU A 58 14.49 0.69 5.76
CA LEU A 58 15.47 1.76 5.66
C LEU A 58 15.75 2.05 4.17
N PRO A 59 15.73 3.33 3.75
CA PRO A 59 16.14 3.70 2.40
C PRO A 59 17.59 3.27 2.17
N GLU A 60 18.00 3.17 0.90
CA GLU A 60 19.40 2.90 0.57
C GLU A 60 20.31 3.91 1.29
N VAL A 61 21.32 3.38 1.99
CA VAL A 61 22.31 4.20 2.68
C VAL A 61 23.11 4.96 1.62
N LEU A 62 22.94 6.28 1.60
CA LEU A 62 23.73 7.15 0.74
C LEU A 62 25.13 7.30 1.32
N ASP A 63 26.16 7.01 0.52
CA ASP A 63 27.57 7.22 0.91
C ASP A 63 27.93 8.71 1.08
N PHE A 64 27.17 9.60 0.43
CA PHE A 64 27.39 11.05 0.47
C PHE A 64 26.06 11.81 0.53
N CYS A 65 26.00 12.80 1.42
CA CYS A 65 24.86 13.71 1.55
C CYS A 65 24.94 14.82 0.50
N CYS A 66 23.91 14.97 -0.33
CA CYS A 66 23.80 16.05 -1.33
C CYS A 66 22.95 17.24 -0.88
N ALA A 67 22.45 17.25 0.36
CA ALA A 67 21.67 18.36 0.89
C ALA A 67 22.57 19.58 1.14
N CYS A 68 22.22 20.71 0.51
CA CYS A 68 22.95 21.96 0.65
C CYS A 68 22.54 22.75 1.90
N ASP A 69 21.31 22.56 2.35
CA ASP A 69 20.71 23.31 3.45
C ASP A 69 20.76 22.53 4.76
N GLU A 70 20.92 23.25 5.86
CA GLU A 70 20.94 22.65 7.20
C GLU A 70 19.52 22.46 7.74
N ALA A 71 19.28 21.31 8.37
CA ALA A 71 18.03 20.99 9.06
C ALA A 71 18.27 20.80 10.56
N LYS A 72 17.32 21.26 11.37
CA LYS A 72 17.35 21.09 12.83
C LYS A 72 16.23 20.15 13.26
N TYR A 73 16.59 19.15 14.06
CA TYR A 73 15.65 18.16 14.57
C TYR A 73 15.56 18.24 16.09
N GLU A 74 14.36 18.02 16.61
CA GLU A 74 14.12 17.78 18.03
C GLU A 74 13.72 16.32 18.19
N MET A 75 14.45 15.60 19.04
CA MET A 75 14.20 14.19 19.33
C MET A 75 13.70 14.08 20.77
N ALA A 76 12.56 13.42 20.94
CA ALA A 76 12.01 13.10 22.25
C ALA A 76 11.94 11.57 22.41
N PHE A 77 12.48 11.07 23.51
CA PHE A 77 12.34 9.66 23.87
C PHE A 77 11.23 9.50 24.91
N GLN A 78 10.23 8.68 24.60
CA GLN A 78 9.19 8.32 25.56
C GLN A 78 9.41 6.89 26.04
N GLY A 79 9.88 6.75 27.28
CA GLY A 79 9.96 5.46 27.94
C GLY A 79 8.57 4.95 28.31
N ASN A 80 8.06 3.96 27.56
CA ASN A 80 6.76 3.31 27.84
C ASN A 80 6.86 2.13 28.83
N TRP A 81 8.05 1.95 29.44
CA TRP A 81 8.29 0.89 30.39
C TRP A 81 7.63 1.18 31.74
N ILE A 82 6.72 0.30 32.16
CA ILE A 82 6.10 0.30 33.48
C ILE A 82 6.19 -1.11 34.06
N ARG A 83 6.41 -1.24 35.37
CA ARG A 83 6.51 -2.53 36.06
C ARG A 83 5.28 -3.45 35.84
N ASN A 84 4.11 -2.88 35.56
CA ASN A 84 2.86 -3.60 35.38
C ASN A 84 2.58 -4.03 33.92
N ASN A 85 3.23 -3.42 32.93
CA ASN A 85 3.02 -3.75 31.50
C ASN A 85 4.17 -4.59 30.90
N HIS A 86 5.18 -4.96 31.70
CA HIS A 86 6.27 -5.86 31.32
C HIS A 86 6.39 -7.00 32.34
N PRO A 87 5.82 -8.20 32.06
CA PRO A 87 5.96 -9.37 32.91
C PRO A 87 7.43 -9.72 33.15
N LYS A 88 7.77 -10.12 34.39
CA LYS A 88 9.13 -10.57 34.70
C LYS A 88 9.40 -11.90 33.98
N GLY A 89 10.19 -11.82 32.92
CA GLY A 89 10.88 -12.96 32.31
C GLY A 89 10.47 -13.30 30.89
N ASP A 90 10.64 -12.37 29.93
CA ASP A 90 11.01 -12.66 28.53
C ASP A 90 11.00 -11.38 27.67
N PHE A 91 12.01 -10.51 27.82
CA PHE A 91 12.28 -9.50 26.79
C PHE A 91 13.75 -9.09 26.81
N CYS A 92 14.61 -9.93 26.22
CA CYS A 92 15.85 -9.49 25.62
C CYS A 92 15.59 -9.38 24.12
N ILE A 93 15.64 -8.16 23.57
CA ILE A 93 15.76 -7.99 22.13
C ILE A 93 17.19 -8.41 21.78
N THR A 94 17.35 -9.57 21.15
CA THR A 94 18.53 -9.88 20.32
C THR A 94 18.26 -9.40 18.92
#